data_AF-A0A969AE94-F1
#
_entry.id   AF-A0A969AE94-F1
#
_cell.length_a   1.000
_cell.length_b   1.000
_cell.length_c   1.000
_cell.angle_alpha   90.00
_cell.angle_beta   90.00
_cell.angle_gamma   90.00
#
_symmetry.space_group_name_H-M   'P 1'
#
loop_
_entity.id
_entity.type
_entity.pdbx_description
1 polymer ?
#
loop_
_entity_poly.entity_id
_entity_poly.type
_entity_poly.pdbx_seq_one_letter_code
_entity_poly.pdbx_strand_id
1 'polypeptide(L)'
;MGLGGNKSSSSKSDNTRTYNYNGTQKPPFMLQILIWVITGIIISIILANIKPYEIIAARYFRGITYSDLTNFLSSLWVIGGIFSLFMRFINFGFGTLLWAGIQILELIPSELLGHEKFLDKNIQKAGKNQYASSNNDSWEVKLAKKLRNSCSTEVLRFLIILGVCVYVVDFFLCLTVFPPVKGGGDVWKLLDIIQYQQFSKIDWENIIRAVTTVGAVQFLLKLRKIIVQIIRDLKD
;
A
#
# COMPACT_ATOMS: atom_id res chain seq x y z
N MET A 1 -55.14 38.87 -19.21
CA MET A 1 -56.09 38.21 -18.29
C MET A 1 -55.85 36.70 -18.38
N GLY A 2 -55.70 36.03 -17.23
CA GLY A 2 -55.48 34.57 -17.09
C GLY A 2 -54.00 34.19 -17.00
N LEU A 3 -53.30 34.27 -15.85
CA LEU A 3 -53.36 33.47 -14.60
C LEU A 3 -52.83 32.03 -14.70
N GLY A 4 -51.83 31.74 -13.84
CA GLY A 4 -51.50 30.41 -13.28
C GLY A 4 -50.48 29.62 -14.11
N GLY A 5 -49.26 29.30 -13.69
CA GLY A 5 -48.76 29.11 -12.33
C GLY A 5 -48.60 27.61 -12.05
N ASN A 6 -47.40 27.05 -12.21
CA ASN A 6 -46.90 25.98 -11.34
C ASN A 6 -45.38 25.79 -11.49
N LYS A 7 -44.62 26.41 -10.58
CA LYS A 7 -43.21 26.05 -10.33
C LYS A 7 -43.21 24.95 -9.27
N SER A 8 -43.01 23.70 -9.69
CA SER A 8 -42.77 22.59 -8.78
C SER A 8 -41.32 22.64 -8.28
N SER A 9 -41.09 23.37 -7.20
CA SER A 9 -39.84 23.29 -6.43
C SER A 9 -39.86 22.01 -5.60
N SER A 10 -39.24 20.95 -6.12
CA SER A 10 -38.91 19.73 -5.37
C SER A 10 -37.76 20.05 -4.40
N SER A 11 -38.14 20.48 -3.20
CA SER A 11 -37.25 20.53 -2.04
C SER A 11 -37.03 19.09 -1.55
N LYS A 12 -35.93 18.47 -1.99
CA LYS A 12 -35.38 17.30 -1.28
C LYS A 12 -34.73 17.82 0.00
N SER A 13 -35.48 17.70 1.09
CA SER A 13 -34.97 17.78 2.46
C SER A 13 -33.96 16.65 2.66
N ASP A 14 -32.68 16.96 2.43
CA ASP A 14 -31.57 16.18 2.96
C ASP A 14 -31.61 16.29 4.48
N ASN A 15 -32.28 15.32 5.11
CA ASN A 15 -32.20 15.07 6.55
C ASN A 15 -30.80 14.57 6.89
N THR A 16 -29.80 15.44 6.81
CA THR A 16 -28.54 15.28 7.55
C THR A 16 -28.87 15.38 9.03
N ARG A 17 -29.24 14.25 9.64
CA ARG A 17 -29.16 14.06 11.09
C ARG A 17 -27.71 14.29 11.48
N THR A 18 -27.40 15.50 11.91
CA THR A 18 -26.19 15.80 12.65
C THR A 18 -26.31 15.09 13.99
N TYR A 19 -25.72 13.89 14.09
CA TYR A 19 -25.53 13.22 15.37
C TYR A 19 -24.63 14.11 16.22
N ASN A 20 -25.27 14.90 17.08
CA ASN A 20 -24.59 15.68 18.10
C ASN A 20 -24.05 14.70 19.13
N TYR A 21 -22.82 14.22 18.92
CA TYR A 21 -22.13 13.29 19.81
C TYR A 21 -21.72 14.04 21.07
N ASN A 22 -22.69 14.32 21.93
CA ASN A 22 -22.49 14.95 23.22
C ASN A 22 -22.12 13.87 24.24
N GLY A 23 -20.84 13.84 24.60
CA GLY A 23 -20.31 13.07 25.73
C GLY A 23 -19.41 11.92 25.31
N THR A 24 -18.10 12.17 25.27
CA THR A 24 -17.07 11.13 25.29
C THR A 24 -17.10 10.40 26.63
N GLN A 25 -18.06 9.48 26.82
CA GLN A 25 -17.94 8.48 27.86
C GLN A 25 -16.65 7.69 27.59
N LYS A 26 -15.74 7.68 28.57
CA LYS A 26 -14.49 6.92 28.47
C LYS A 26 -14.84 5.46 28.22
N PRO A 27 -14.22 4.78 27.24
CA PRO A 27 -14.49 3.37 26.98
C PRO A 27 -14.21 2.55 28.25
N PRO A 28 -14.97 1.47 28.50
CA PRO A 28 -14.72 0.59 29.64
C PRO A 28 -13.28 0.08 29.63
N PHE A 29 -12.68 -0.12 30.81
CA PHE A 29 -11.26 -0.46 30.96
C PHE A 29 -10.83 -1.68 30.12
N MET A 30 -11.66 -2.72 30.04
CA MET A 30 -11.41 -3.92 29.23
C MET A 30 -11.29 -3.59 27.74
N LEU A 31 -12.08 -2.64 27.23
CA LEU A 31 -12.00 -2.19 25.85
C LEU A 31 -10.71 -1.40 25.59
N GLN A 32 -10.25 -0.61 26.57
CA GLN A 32 -8.96 0.09 26.47
C GLN A 32 -7.79 -0.89 26.38
N ILE A 33 -7.77 -1.93 27.24
CA ILE A 33 -6.76 -3.00 27.16
C ILE A 33 -6.78 -3.67 25.79
N LEU A 34 -7.97 -4.05 25.31
CA LEU A 34 -8.12 -4.70 24.01
C LEU A 34 -7.56 -3.82 22.87
N ILE A 35 -7.84 -2.51 22.90
CA ILE A 35 -7.31 -1.54 21.92
C ILE A 35 -5.77 -1.51 21.96
N TRP A 36 -5.17 -1.46 23.15
CA TRP A 36 -3.71 -1.46 23.30
C TRP A 36 -3.07 -2.76 22.80
N VAL A 37 -3.68 -3.92 23.10
CA VAL A 37 -3.21 -5.22 22.62
C VAL A 37 -3.26 -5.29 21.09
N ILE A 38 -4.38 -4.88 20.48
CA ILE A 38 -4.53 -4.84 19.01
C ILE A 38 -3.49 -3.89 18.40
N THR A 39 -3.29 -2.73 19.00
CA THR A 39 -2.30 -1.74 18.53
C THR A 39 -0.88 -2.32 18.59
N GLY A 40 -0.53 -3.02 19.67
CA GLY A 40 0.76 -3.70 19.79
C GLY A 40 0.98 -4.78 18.75
N ILE A 41 -0.05 -5.58 18.42
CA ILE A 41 0.00 -6.59 17.36
C ILE A 41 0.23 -5.92 15.99
N ILE A 42 -0.50 -4.85 15.68
CA ILE A 42 -0.34 -4.11 14.42
C ILE A 42 1.07 -3.55 14.28
N ILE A 43 1.60 -2.91 15.32
CA ILE A 43 2.97 -2.38 15.32
C ILE A 43 3.98 -3.51 15.12
N SER A 44 3.78 -4.65 15.78
CA SER A 44 4.68 -5.80 15.65
C SER A 44 4.71 -6.35 14.22
N ILE A 45 3.56 -6.44 13.55
CA ILE A 45 3.46 -6.85 12.15
C ILE A 45 4.17 -5.85 11.23
N ILE A 46 3.96 -4.54 11.45
CA ILE A 46 4.65 -3.49 10.68
C ILE A 46 6.17 -3.61 10.83
N LEU A 47 6.67 -3.76 12.05
CA LEU A 47 8.10 -3.91 12.31
C LEU A 47 8.66 -5.19 11.68
N ALA A 48 7.91 -6.29 11.71
CA ALA A 48 8.29 -7.53 11.04
C ALA A 48 8.38 -7.35 9.51
N ASN A 49 7.47 -6.59 8.92
CA ASN A 49 7.50 -6.31 7.48
C ASN A 49 8.63 -5.37 7.07
N ILE A 50 9.08 -4.46 7.93
CA ILE A 50 10.23 -3.58 7.64
C ILE A 50 11.55 -4.38 7.57
N LYS A 51 11.67 -5.50 8.30
CA LYS A 51 12.91 -6.27 8.44
C LYS A 51 13.58 -6.68 7.12
N PRO A 52 12.90 -7.25 6.10
CA PRO A 52 13.56 -7.56 4.84
C PRO A 52 14.19 -6.34 4.17
N TYR A 53 13.54 -5.17 4.24
CA TYR A 53 14.08 -3.93 3.67
C TYR A 53 15.26 -3.38 4.46
N GLU A 54 15.25 -3.52 5.80
CA GLU A 54 16.42 -3.24 6.64
C GLU A 54 17.61 -4.12 6.24
N ILE A 55 17.37 -5.40 5.98
CA ILE A 55 18.42 -6.34 5.54
C ILE A 55 18.94 -5.96 4.15
N ILE A 56 18.07 -5.59 3.22
CA ILE A 56 18.45 -5.11 1.88
C ILE A 56 19.28 -3.81 1.98
N ALA A 57 18.82 -2.84 2.78
CA ALA A 57 19.54 -1.60 3.03
C ALA A 57 20.93 -1.88 3.64
N ALA A 58 21.01 -2.75 4.64
CA ALA A 58 22.27 -3.15 5.25
C ALA A 58 23.23 -3.82 4.25
N ARG A 59 22.72 -4.66 3.33
CA ARG A 59 23.54 -5.26 2.26
C ARG A 59 24.09 -4.20 1.31
N TYR A 60 23.28 -3.20 0.95
CA TYR A 60 23.71 -2.09 0.11
C TYR A 60 24.82 -1.25 0.78
N PHE A 61 24.64 -0.87 2.05
CA PHE A 61 25.63 -0.08 2.78
C PHE A 61 26.91 -0.83 3.10
N ARG A 62 26.87 -2.17 3.26
CA ARG A 62 28.08 -2.99 3.36
C ARG A 62 28.96 -2.92 2.10
N GLY A 63 28.38 -2.63 0.93
CA GLY A 63 29.14 -2.40 -0.30
C GLY A 63 29.84 -1.04 -0.36
N ILE A 64 29.44 -0.08 0.48
CA ILE A 64 29.95 1.31 0.52
C ILE A 64 30.93 1.52 1.68
N THR A 65 30.99 0.59 2.63
CA THR A 65 31.91 0.69 3.77
C THR A 65 33.36 0.56 3.34
N TYR A 66 34.11 1.65 3.53
CA TYR A 66 35.58 1.66 3.53
C TYR A 66 36.05 0.68 4.61
N SER A 67 36.49 -0.51 4.18
CA SER A 67 36.86 -1.63 5.06
C SER A 67 37.73 -1.18 6.22
N ASP A 68 38.69 -0.29 5.95
CA ASP A 68 39.72 0.08 6.90
C ASP A 68 39.21 1.03 7.98
N LEU A 69 38.40 2.02 7.61
CA LEU A 69 37.80 2.96 8.55
C LEU A 69 36.76 2.27 9.43
N THR A 70 35.94 1.38 8.86
CA THR A 70 34.97 0.62 9.65
C THR A 70 35.63 -0.36 10.59
N ASN A 71 36.69 -1.04 10.15
CA ASN A 71 37.44 -1.96 11.00
C ASN A 71 38.12 -1.20 12.15
N PHE A 72 38.75 -0.06 11.86
CA PHE A 72 39.36 0.80 12.86
C PHE A 72 38.34 1.31 13.88
N LEU A 73 37.23 1.91 13.44
CA LEU A 73 36.19 2.42 14.35
C LEU A 73 35.55 1.31 15.19
N SER A 74 35.40 0.11 14.62
CA SER A 74 34.85 -1.06 15.32
C SER A 74 35.80 -1.68 16.35
N SER A 75 37.12 -1.47 16.23
CA SER A 75 38.11 -1.99 17.19
C SER A 75 38.11 -1.29 18.54
N LEU A 76 37.52 -0.08 18.61
CA LEU A 76 37.40 0.69 19.84
C LEU A 76 36.14 0.24 20.58
N TRP A 77 36.26 -0.24 21.82
CA TRP A 77 35.13 -0.86 22.53
C TRP A 77 33.89 0.05 22.65
N VAL A 78 34.08 1.30 23.08
CA VAL A 78 32.97 2.26 23.26
C VAL A 78 32.52 2.84 21.92
N ILE A 79 33.48 3.29 21.10
CA ILE A 79 33.19 3.97 19.82
C ILE A 79 32.58 2.98 18.82
N GLY A 80 33.06 1.74 18.77
CA GLY A 80 32.51 0.68 17.94
C GLY A 80 31.09 0.29 18.33
N GLY A 81 30.77 0.28 19.62
CA GLY A 81 29.41 0.07 20.12
C GLY A 81 28.44 1.17 19.66
N ILE A 82 28.83 2.44 19.85
CA ILE A 82 28.03 3.60 19.41
C ILE A 82 27.88 3.62 17.89
N PHE A 83 28.97 3.37 17.16
CA PHE A 83 28.97 3.32 15.70
C PHE A 83 28.07 2.20 15.17
N SER A 84 28.11 1.01 15.77
CA SER A 84 27.23 -0.11 15.41
C SER A 84 25.75 0.21 15.65
N LEU A 85 25.44 0.86 16.78
CA LEU A 85 24.08 1.34 17.06
C LEU A 85 23.62 2.36 16.01
N PHE A 86 24.48 3.34 15.69
CA PHE A 86 24.22 4.35 14.67
C PHE A 86 23.96 3.72 13.29
N MET A 87 24.80 2.77 12.87
CA MET A 87 24.61 2.05 11.60
C MET A 87 23.31 1.24 11.57
N ARG A 88 22.89 0.64 12.70
CA ARG A 88 21.58 -0.02 12.80
C ARG A 88 20.43 0.97 12.61
N PHE A 89 20.50 2.17 13.19
CA PHE A 89 19.50 3.21 12.98
C PHE A 89 19.44 3.68 11.54
N ILE A 90 20.60 3.85 10.88
CA ILE A 90 20.65 4.18 9.44
C ILE A 90 19.97 3.07 8.63
N ASN A 91 20.38 1.82 8.81
CA ASN A 91 19.82 0.69 8.06
C ASN A 91 18.30 0.56 8.28
N PHE A 92 17.85 0.72 9.52
CA PHE A 92 16.43 0.72 9.86
C PHE A 92 15.69 1.89 9.21
N GLY A 93 16.24 3.10 9.25
CA GLY A 93 15.66 4.29 8.63
C GLY A 93 15.51 4.13 7.12
N PHE A 94 16.57 3.70 6.43
CA PHE A 94 16.52 3.43 4.99
C PHE A 94 15.59 2.27 4.65
N GLY A 95 15.62 1.18 5.42
CA GLY A 95 14.69 0.06 5.25
C GLY A 95 13.23 0.49 5.40
N THR A 96 12.94 1.32 6.40
CA THR A 96 11.60 1.88 6.63
C THR A 96 11.16 2.78 5.47
N LEU A 97 12.04 3.64 4.97
CA LEU A 97 11.74 4.51 3.82
C LEU A 97 11.48 3.70 2.55
N LEU A 98 12.29 2.68 2.27
CA LEU A 98 12.12 1.80 1.12
C LEU A 98 10.80 1.03 1.21
N TRP A 99 10.54 0.41 2.36
CA TRP A 99 9.28 -0.27 2.64
C TRP A 99 8.08 0.66 2.47
N ALA A 100 8.10 1.85 3.09
CA ALA A 100 7.01 2.80 3.01
C ALA A 100 6.75 3.26 1.57
N GLY A 101 7.81 3.52 0.78
CA GLY A 101 7.69 3.89 -0.63
C GLY A 101 7.00 2.81 -1.46
N ILE A 102 7.43 1.55 -1.32
CA ILE A 102 6.81 0.41 -1.98
C ILE A 102 5.36 0.24 -1.53
N GLN A 103 5.12 0.26 -0.21
CA GLN A 103 3.79 0.06 0.36
C GLN A 103 2.80 1.13 -0.10
N ILE A 104 3.22 2.39 -0.21
CA ILE A 104 2.38 3.47 -0.75
C ILE A 104 1.97 3.15 -2.20
N LEU A 105 2.91 2.72 -3.04
CA LEU A 105 2.62 2.40 -4.44
C LEU A 105 1.69 1.18 -4.59
N GLU A 106 1.79 0.19 -3.70
CA GLU A 106 0.88 -0.96 -3.67
C GLU A 106 -0.54 -0.57 -3.24
N LEU A 107 -0.64 0.32 -2.25
CA LEU A 107 -1.92 0.67 -1.63
C LEU A 107 -2.72 1.69 -2.43
N ILE A 108 -2.05 2.63 -3.12
CA ILE A 108 -2.68 3.70 -3.88
C ILE A 108 -3.80 3.18 -4.80
N PRO A 109 -3.58 2.18 -5.68
CA PRO A 109 -4.63 1.70 -6.59
C PRO A 109 -5.83 1.15 -5.83
N SER A 110 -5.57 0.39 -4.75
CA SER A 110 -6.63 -0.24 -3.96
C SER A 110 -7.49 0.76 -3.19
N GLU A 111 -6.89 1.81 -2.62
CA GLU A 111 -7.64 2.83 -1.87
C GLU A 111 -8.35 3.81 -2.80
N LEU A 112 -7.74 4.13 -3.94
CA LEU A 112 -8.35 5.00 -4.93
C LEU A 112 -9.58 4.34 -5.57
N LEU A 113 -9.49 3.04 -5.90
CA LEU A 113 -10.61 2.24 -6.40
C LEU A 113 -11.67 1.96 -5.31
N GLY A 114 -11.28 1.88 -4.04
CA GLY A 114 -12.20 1.68 -2.93
C GLY A 114 -13.08 2.90 -2.61
N HIS A 115 -12.77 4.08 -3.15
CA HIS A 115 -13.54 5.29 -2.95
C HIS A 115 -14.64 5.44 -4.01
N GLU A 116 -15.89 5.15 -3.63
CA GLU A 116 -17.08 5.31 -4.49
C GLU A 116 -17.15 6.71 -5.13
N LYS A 117 -16.95 7.78 -4.33
CA LYS A 117 -16.95 9.16 -4.84
C LYS A 117 -15.87 9.42 -5.88
N PHE A 118 -14.74 8.73 -5.80
CA PHE A 118 -13.68 8.85 -6.79
C PHE A 118 -14.08 8.13 -8.08
N LEU A 119 -14.57 6.89 -7.97
CA LEU A 119 -15.08 6.13 -9.12
C LEU A 119 -16.24 6.85 -9.80
N ASP A 120 -17.24 7.30 -9.07
CA ASP A 120 -18.40 8.03 -9.60
C ASP A 120 -17.97 9.31 -10.32
N LYS A 121 -17.02 10.06 -9.78
CA LYS A 121 -16.49 11.25 -10.45
C LYS A 121 -15.74 10.90 -11.73
N ASN A 122 -14.98 9.81 -11.77
CA ASN A 122 -14.29 9.39 -12.98
C ASN A 122 -15.26 8.79 -14.01
N ILE A 123 -16.26 8.01 -13.60
CA ILE A 123 -17.32 7.48 -14.46
C ILE A 123 -18.16 8.62 -15.02
N GLN A 124 -18.56 9.60 -14.21
CA GLN A 124 -19.31 10.77 -14.69
C GLN A 124 -18.47 11.64 -15.64
N LYS A 125 -17.15 11.76 -15.42
CA LYS A 125 -16.24 12.45 -16.34
C LYS A 125 -16.01 11.68 -17.64
N ALA A 126 -15.95 10.35 -17.59
CA ALA A 126 -15.77 9.51 -18.77
C ALA A 126 -17.06 9.34 -19.58
N GLY A 127 -18.22 9.26 -18.91
CA GLY A 127 -19.53 9.08 -19.52
C GLY A 127 -20.14 10.37 -20.07
N LYS A 128 -19.76 11.54 -19.54
CA LYS A 128 -20.02 12.80 -20.21
C LYS A 128 -18.93 12.98 -21.26
N ASN A 129 -19.28 12.90 -22.54
CA ASN A 129 -18.47 13.42 -23.65
C ASN A 129 -18.28 14.94 -23.45
N GLN A 130 -17.52 15.37 -22.43
CA GLN A 130 -17.31 16.79 -22.10
C GLN A 130 -16.75 17.55 -23.30
N TYR A 131 -16.05 16.83 -24.17
CA TYR A 131 -15.62 17.31 -25.46
C TYR A 131 -16.14 16.39 -26.56
N ALA A 132 -17.37 16.63 -27.02
CA ALA A 132 -17.87 16.02 -28.24
C ALA A 132 -17.02 16.51 -29.43
N SER A 133 -16.59 15.58 -30.28
CA SER A 133 -15.91 15.89 -31.54
C SER A 133 -16.95 16.42 -32.54
N SER A 134 -16.74 17.64 -33.04
CA SER A 134 -17.53 18.19 -34.14
C SER A 134 -16.93 17.76 -35.48
N ASN A 135 -17.76 17.62 -36.52
CA ASN A 135 -17.25 17.32 -37.87
C ASN A 135 -16.33 18.42 -38.40
N ASN A 136 -16.50 19.66 -37.94
CA ASN A 136 -15.70 20.83 -38.31
C ASN A 136 -14.38 20.97 -37.53
N ASP A 137 -14.11 20.12 -36.54
CA ASP A 137 -12.85 20.18 -35.80
C ASP A 137 -11.68 19.68 -36.66
N SER A 138 -10.51 20.33 -36.53
CA SER A 138 -9.26 19.79 -37.11
C SER A 138 -8.94 18.43 -36.50
N TRP A 139 -8.14 17.63 -37.22
CA TRP A 139 -7.76 16.30 -36.77
C TRP A 139 -6.99 16.35 -35.43
N GLU A 140 -6.16 17.39 -35.17
CA GLU A 140 -5.46 17.54 -33.88
C GLU A 140 -6.45 17.77 -32.74
N VAL A 141 -7.47 18.61 -32.96
CA VAL A 141 -8.49 18.91 -31.94
C VAL A 141 -9.33 17.67 -31.64
N LYS A 142 -9.68 16.87 -32.65
CA LYS A 142 -10.37 15.57 -32.45
C LYS A 142 -9.52 14.60 -31.62
N LEU A 143 -8.22 14.51 -31.91
CA LEU A 143 -7.29 13.66 -31.15
C LEU A 143 -7.15 14.15 -29.70
N ALA A 144 -6.98 15.44 -29.48
CA ALA A 144 -6.84 16.04 -28.14
C ALA A 144 -8.11 15.83 -27.30
N LYS A 145 -9.30 15.98 -27.90
CA LYS A 145 -10.59 15.70 -27.23
C LYS A 145 -10.73 14.23 -26.86
N LYS A 146 -10.35 13.31 -27.76
CA LYS A 146 -10.36 11.86 -27.50
C LYS A 146 -9.39 11.49 -26.39
N LEU A 147 -8.14 11.97 -26.47
CA LEU A 147 -7.11 11.74 -25.44
C LEU A 147 -7.55 12.27 -24.08
N ARG A 148 -8.18 13.45 -24.04
CA ARG A 148 -8.66 14.03 -22.78
C ARG A 148 -9.83 13.25 -22.16
N ASN A 149 -10.76 12.76 -22.98
CA ASN A 149 -11.85 11.90 -22.51
C ASN A 149 -11.35 10.52 -22.04
N SER A 150 -10.30 9.98 -22.67
CA SER A 150 -9.69 8.68 -22.30
C SER A 150 -8.63 8.76 -21.20
N CYS A 151 -8.09 9.95 -20.89
CA CYS A 151 -6.98 10.10 -19.95
C CYS A 151 -7.32 9.59 -18.53
N SER A 152 -8.54 9.81 -18.06
CA SER A 152 -8.98 9.34 -16.73
C SER A 152 -9.00 7.81 -16.62
N THR A 153 -9.44 7.11 -17.66
CA THR A 153 -9.49 5.64 -17.68
C THR A 153 -8.11 5.02 -17.89
N GLU A 154 -7.27 5.62 -18.75
CA GLU A 154 -5.90 5.15 -18.95
C GLU A 154 -5.01 5.36 -17.72
N VAL A 155 -5.13 6.49 -17.02
CA VAL A 155 -4.42 6.73 -15.75
C VAL A 155 -4.81 5.68 -14.71
N LEU A 156 -6.11 5.34 -14.62
CA LEU A 156 -6.57 4.32 -13.68
C LEU A 156 -6.03 2.93 -14.03
N ARG A 157 -6.07 2.57 -15.31
CA ARG A 157 -5.52 1.30 -15.80
C ARG A 157 -4.02 1.21 -15.54
N PHE A 158 -3.28 2.29 -15.81
CA PHE A 158 -1.86 2.38 -15.51
C PHE A 158 -1.59 2.22 -14.01
N LEU A 159 -2.39 2.84 -13.14
CA LEU A 159 -2.25 2.70 -11.69
C LEU A 159 -2.44 1.25 -11.23
N ILE A 160 -3.42 0.54 -11.78
CA ILE A 160 -3.65 -0.88 -11.47
C ILE A 160 -2.44 -1.73 -11.89
N ILE A 161 -1.97 -1.53 -13.12
CA ILE A 161 -0.79 -2.25 -13.64
C ILE A 161 0.44 -1.95 -12.77
N LEU A 162 0.66 -0.67 -12.42
CA LEU A 162 1.75 -0.25 -11.55
C LEU A 162 1.67 -0.96 -10.19
N GLY A 163 0.50 -1.00 -9.56
CA GLY A 163 0.31 -1.72 -8.30
C GLY A 163 0.67 -3.19 -8.40
N VAL A 164 0.22 -3.88 -9.45
CA VAL A 164 0.56 -5.30 -9.68
C VAL A 164 2.07 -5.48 -9.91
N CYS A 165 2.68 -4.62 -10.72
CA CYS A 165 4.13 -4.66 -10.96
C CYS A 165 4.91 -4.45 -9.66
N VAL A 166 4.51 -3.49 -8.82
CA VAL A 166 5.14 -3.23 -7.52
C VAL A 166 4.98 -4.44 -6.61
N TYR A 167 3.81 -5.06 -6.52
CA TYR A 167 3.60 -6.30 -5.76
C TYR A 167 4.55 -7.43 -6.18
N VAL A 168 4.73 -7.61 -7.50
CA VAL A 168 5.64 -8.62 -8.03
C VAL A 168 7.08 -8.29 -7.65
N VAL A 169 7.51 -7.04 -7.87
CA VAL A 169 8.86 -6.58 -7.50
C VAL A 169 9.11 -6.74 -6.00
N ASP A 170 8.14 -6.36 -5.17
CA ASP A 170 8.24 -6.46 -3.72
C ASP A 170 8.37 -7.90 -3.23
N PHE A 171 7.59 -8.80 -3.83
CA PHE A 171 7.72 -10.23 -3.59
C PHE A 171 9.11 -10.75 -3.95
N PHE A 172 9.65 -10.38 -5.12
CA PHE A 172 11.01 -10.74 -5.50
C PHE A 172 12.06 -10.16 -4.55
N LEU A 173 11.90 -8.93 -4.06
CA LEU A 173 12.77 -8.33 -3.06
C LEU A 173 12.74 -9.13 -1.76
N CYS A 174 11.56 -9.50 -1.27
CA CYS A 174 11.39 -10.35 -0.09
C CYS A 174 12.06 -11.72 -0.28
N LEU A 175 11.98 -12.32 -1.47
CA LEU A 175 12.67 -13.59 -1.77
C LEU A 175 14.20 -13.49 -1.76
N THR A 176 14.78 -12.30 -1.94
CA THR A 176 16.24 -12.13 -1.76
C THR A 176 16.68 -12.24 -0.29
N VAL A 177 15.74 -12.02 0.63
CA VAL A 177 15.96 -12.12 2.09
C VAL A 177 15.50 -13.47 2.61
N PHE A 178 14.37 -13.96 2.12
CA PHE A 178 13.79 -15.27 2.41
C PHE A 178 13.99 -16.20 1.20
N PRO A 179 15.18 -16.83 1.06
CA PRO A 179 15.50 -17.60 -0.14
C PRO A 179 14.49 -18.74 -0.34
N PRO A 180 13.89 -18.86 -1.54
CA PRO A 180 12.85 -19.86 -1.81
C PRO A 180 13.41 -21.27 -2.03
N VAL A 181 14.73 -21.44 -2.01
CA VAL A 181 15.43 -22.71 -2.24
C VAL A 181 16.14 -23.13 -0.96
N LYS A 182 15.92 -24.38 -0.54
CA LYS A 182 16.57 -24.97 0.64
C LYS A 182 18.10 -24.92 0.50
N GLY A 183 18.78 -24.54 1.57
CA GLY A 183 20.25 -24.46 1.62
C GLY A 183 20.84 -23.13 1.14
N GLY A 184 20.01 -22.15 0.79
CA GLY A 184 20.48 -20.84 0.35
C GLY A 184 20.84 -20.83 -1.14
N GLY A 185 19.96 -20.25 -1.94
CA GLY A 185 20.15 -20.10 -3.38
C GLY A 185 19.47 -18.83 -3.88
N ASP A 186 19.98 -18.32 -5.00
CA ASP A 186 19.40 -17.14 -5.64
C ASP A 186 17.98 -17.41 -6.12
N VAL A 187 17.20 -16.33 -6.20
CA VAL A 187 15.81 -16.38 -6.68
C VAL A 187 15.73 -16.99 -8.09
N TRP A 188 16.76 -16.81 -8.91
CA TRP A 188 16.84 -17.40 -10.26
C TRP A 188 16.82 -18.94 -10.26
N LYS A 189 17.42 -19.58 -9.24
CA LYS A 189 17.39 -21.05 -9.12
C LYS A 189 15.99 -21.60 -8.88
N LEU A 190 15.06 -20.78 -8.40
CA LEU A 190 13.66 -21.17 -8.28
C LEU A 190 13.04 -21.46 -9.65
N LEU A 191 13.40 -20.68 -10.68
CA LEU A 191 12.90 -20.90 -12.04
C LEU A 191 13.37 -22.24 -12.60
N ASP A 192 14.65 -22.57 -12.40
CA ASP A 192 15.21 -23.86 -12.79
C ASP A 192 14.49 -25.01 -12.07
N ILE A 193 14.26 -24.87 -10.76
CA ILE A 193 13.55 -25.89 -9.96
C ILE A 193 12.13 -26.11 -10.46
N ILE A 194 11.42 -25.02 -10.82
CA ILE A 194 10.07 -25.12 -11.39
C ILE A 194 10.12 -25.79 -12.75
N GLN A 195 11.07 -25.42 -13.61
CA GLN A 195 11.25 -25.99 -14.95
C GLN A 195 11.53 -27.50 -14.91
N TYR A 196 12.40 -27.95 -14.00
CA TYR A 196 12.72 -29.36 -13.79
C TYR A 196 11.79 -30.07 -12.79
N GLN A 197 10.71 -29.41 -12.35
CA GLN A 197 9.70 -29.93 -11.43
C GLN A 197 10.26 -30.49 -10.10
N GLN A 198 11.35 -29.92 -9.59
CA GLN A 198 12.04 -30.37 -8.38
C GLN A 198 11.45 -29.74 -7.10
N PHE A 199 10.14 -29.81 -6.91
CA PHE A 199 9.42 -29.11 -5.84
C PHE A 199 9.89 -29.46 -4.41
N SER A 200 10.56 -30.59 -4.20
CA SER A 200 11.13 -30.97 -2.89
C SER A 200 12.26 -30.04 -2.41
N LYS A 201 12.93 -29.35 -3.35
CA LYS A 201 13.98 -28.37 -3.08
C LYS A 201 13.46 -26.98 -2.71
N ILE A 202 12.16 -26.75 -2.88
CA ILE A 202 11.52 -25.49 -2.54
C ILE A 202 11.37 -25.39 -1.02
N ASP A 203 11.76 -24.25 -0.48
CA ASP A 203 11.49 -23.86 0.89
C ASP A 203 10.14 -23.13 0.96
N TRP A 204 9.07 -23.92 1.13
CA TRP A 204 7.72 -23.40 1.21
C TRP A 204 7.50 -22.48 2.41
N GLU A 205 8.27 -22.64 3.49
CA GLU A 205 8.18 -21.78 4.66
C GLU A 205 8.63 -20.36 4.32
N ASN A 206 9.77 -20.22 3.62
CA ASN A 206 10.26 -18.91 3.17
C ASN A 206 9.35 -18.27 2.11
N ILE A 207 8.75 -19.07 1.22
CA ILE A 207 7.75 -18.57 0.28
C ILE A 207 6.53 -18.02 1.03
N ILE A 208 5.98 -18.77 1.99
CA ILE A 208 4.85 -18.32 2.80
C ILE A 208 5.21 -17.05 3.56
N ARG A 209 6.40 -16.99 4.19
CA ARG A 209 6.88 -15.78 4.86
C ARG A 209 6.91 -14.59 3.92
N ALA A 210 7.50 -14.72 2.73
CA ALA A 210 7.53 -13.65 1.73
C ALA A 210 6.12 -13.22 1.31
N VAL A 211 5.21 -14.16 1.01
CA VAL A 211 3.82 -13.84 0.68
C VAL A 211 3.12 -13.11 1.83
N THR A 212 3.29 -13.58 3.06
CA THR A 212 2.68 -12.94 4.23
C THR A 212 3.22 -11.55 4.49
N THR A 213 4.52 -11.32 4.26
CA THR A 213 5.13 -10.00 4.43
C THR A 213 4.54 -8.97 3.46
N VAL A 214 4.49 -9.33 2.18
CA VAL A 214 3.93 -8.47 1.12
C VAL A 214 2.43 -8.25 1.32
N GLY A 215 1.68 -9.28 1.72
CA GLY A 215 0.22 -9.20 1.88
C GLY A 215 -0.27 -8.61 3.20
N ALA A 216 0.57 -8.54 4.24
CA ALA A 216 0.13 -8.26 5.61
C ALA A 216 -0.48 -6.86 5.78
N VAL A 217 0.09 -5.82 5.17
CA VAL A 217 -0.46 -4.46 5.30
C VAL A 217 -1.84 -4.34 4.64
N GLN A 218 -1.99 -4.93 3.45
CA GLN A 218 -3.27 -4.94 2.77
C GLN A 218 -4.32 -5.73 3.55
N PHE A 219 -3.93 -6.85 4.16
CA PHE A 219 -4.79 -7.60 5.06
C PHE A 219 -5.24 -6.76 6.26
N LEU A 220 -4.32 -6.04 6.92
CA LEU A 220 -4.64 -5.15 8.05
C LEU A 220 -5.61 -4.03 7.67
N LEU A 221 -5.46 -3.44 6.49
CA LEU A 221 -6.37 -2.38 6.02
C LEU A 221 -7.78 -2.93 5.73
N LYS A 222 -7.88 -4.10 5.09
CA LYS A 222 -9.17 -4.76 4.86
C LYS A 222 -9.83 -5.15 6.17
N LEU A 223 -9.06 -5.72 7.11
CA LEU A 223 -9.54 -6.07 8.44
C LEU A 223 -10.08 -4.84 9.19
N ARG A 224 -9.35 -3.71 9.16
CA ARG A 224 -9.81 -2.44 9.72
C ARG A 224 -11.15 -2.01 9.14
N LYS A 225 -11.32 -2.07 7.82
CA LYS A 225 -12.58 -1.71 7.15
C LYS A 225 -13.75 -2.57 7.64
N ILE A 226 -13.55 -3.89 7.76
CA ILE A 226 -14.54 -4.84 8.26
C ILE A 226 -14.91 -4.53 9.73
N ILE A 227 -13.91 -4.33 10.60
CA ILE A 227 -14.15 -4.01 12.01
C ILE A 227 -14.95 -2.72 12.16
N VAL A 228 -14.60 -1.67 11.40
CA VAL A 228 -15.34 -0.40 11.44
C VAL A 228 -16.78 -0.57 10.97
N GLN A 229 -17.01 -1.40 9.95
CA GLN A 229 -18.37 -1.71 9.47
C GLN A 229 -19.18 -2.43 10.55
N ILE A 230 -18.64 -3.49 11.16
CA ILE A 230 -19.29 -4.23 12.25
C ILE A 230 -19.64 -3.30 13.42
N ILE A 231 -18.73 -2.43 13.82
CA ILE A 231 -18.98 -1.47 14.92
C ILE A 231 -20.11 -0.50 14.55
N ARG A 232 -20.23 -0.11 13.28
CA ARG A 232 -21.32 0.76 12.82
C ARG A 232 -22.65 0.01 12.86
N ASP A 233 -22.68 -1.20 12.32
CA ASP A 233 -23.89 -2.04 12.26
C ASP A 233 -24.42 -2.43 13.65
N LEU A 234 -23.55 -2.50 14.67
CA LEU A 234 -23.94 -2.75 16.06
C LEU A 234 -24.48 -1.50 16.80
N LYS A 235 -24.30 -0.31 16.23
CA LYS A 235 -24.76 0.95 16.82
C LYS A 235 -26.11 1.42 16.27
N ASP A 236 -26.48 0.94 15.09
CA ASP A 236 -27.76 1.19 14.43
C ASP A 236 -28.81 0.17 14.90
#